data_AF-A0A318NLF9-F1
#
_entry.id   AF-A0A318NLF9-F1
#
_cell.length_a   1.000
_cell.length_b   1.000
_cell.length_c   1.000
_cell.angle_alpha   90.00
_cell.angle_beta   90.00
_cell.angle_gamma   90.00
#
_symmetry.space_group_name_H-M   'P 1'
#
loop_
_entity.id
_entity.type
_entity.pdbx_description
1 polymer ?
#
loop_
_entity_poly.entity_id
_entity_poly.type
_entity_poly.pdbx_seq_one_letter_code
_entity_poly.pdbx_strand_id
1 'polypeptide(L)'
;MRRKITVPLVAAGAVAATLTVAAPAQAHGYVSAPPSRQALCAQGRVPDCGQIKYEPQSVEGPKGLRSCNAGIAQFAVLNDDSRGWPATSVGSSLTFTWVNTARHATSNWEYWIGNTRVGVVNGNGQQPGATVSHTVNLGGYSGRQKILAVWNISDTANAFYSCIDVQIGGGGGPAPTPTTSPTPRPTPTTAPSTTPAPGGSWTTGRAYQVGDQVTYGGRTYRCRQAHTAIPGWEPPNVPALWLQV
;
A
#
# COMPACT_ATOMS: atom_id res chain seq x y z
N MET A 1 18.69 -75.21 40.25
CA MET A 1 18.30 -73.79 40.35
C MET A 1 18.48 -73.14 38.99
N ARG A 2 17.39 -72.75 38.29
CA ARG A 2 17.45 -72.03 37.01
C ARG A 2 16.66 -70.73 37.17
N ARG A 3 17.34 -69.59 37.18
CA ARG A 3 16.74 -68.25 37.27
C ARG A 3 16.17 -67.88 35.90
N LYS A 4 14.86 -67.67 35.81
CA LYS A 4 14.20 -67.06 34.65
C LYS A 4 14.20 -65.54 34.87
N ILE A 5 14.85 -64.80 33.98
CA ILE A 5 14.84 -63.33 33.97
C ILE A 5 13.73 -62.91 33.02
N THR A 6 12.69 -62.27 33.55
CA THR A 6 11.61 -61.65 32.77
C THR A 6 12.00 -60.20 32.53
N VAL A 7 12.18 -59.79 31.27
CA VAL A 7 12.40 -58.38 30.90
C VAL A 7 11.03 -57.74 30.64
N PRO A 8 10.69 -56.59 31.26
CA PRO A 8 9.45 -55.90 30.95
C PRO A 8 9.61 -55.08 29.67
N LEU A 9 8.63 -55.21 28.78
CA LEU A 9 8.53 -54.44 27.54
C LEU A 9 7.91 -53.07 27.88
N VAL A 10 8.73 -52.03 27.94
CA VAL A 10 8.27 -50.64 28.08
C VAL A 10 7.96 -50.12 26.68
N ALA A 11 6.67 -50.04 26.33
CA ALA A 11 6.22 -49.34 25.13
C ALA A 11 6.11 -47.84 25.43
N ALA A 12 7.11 -47.06 25.05
CA ALA A 12 7.04 -45.60 25.07
C ALA A 12 6.36 -45.11 23.78
N GLY A 13 5.12 -44.66 23.88
CA GLY A 13 4.41 -43.99 22.78
C GLY A 13 4.95 -42.57 22.58
N ALA A 14 5.60 -42.31 21.46
CA ALA A 14 6.02 -40.96 21.07
C ALA A 14 4.85 -40.24 20.39
N VAL A 15 4.24 -39.27 21.07
CA VAL A 15 3.34 -38.30 20.44
C VAL A 15 4.19 -37.28 19.70
N ALA A 16 4.34 -37.45 18.39
CA ALA A 16 4.96 -36.45 17.54
C ALA A 16 3.97 -35.29 17.32
N ALA A 17 4.06 -34.25 18.16
CA ALA A 17 3.38 -32.99 17.93
C ALA A 17 4.08 -32.28 16.77
N THR A 18 3.53 -32.36 15.56
CA THR A 18 3.99 -31.56 14.41
C THR A 18 3.64 -30.10 14.67
N LEU A 19 4.62 -29.31 15.11
CA LEU A 19 4.57 -27.85 15.11
C LEU A 19 4.59 -27.36 13.66
N THR A 20 3.41 -27.23 13.06
CA THR A 20 3.26 -26.50 11.79
C THR A 20 3.45 -25.03 12.08
N VAL A 21 4.64 -24.50 11.83
CA VAL A 21 4.86 -23.05 11.78
C VAL A 21 4.14 -22.54 10.54
N ALA A 22 2.97 -21.91 10.71
CA ALA A 22 2.30 -21.22 9.62
C ALA A 22 3.23 -20.12 9.12
N ALA A 23 3.65 -20.20 7.86
CA ALA A 23 4.35 -19.09 7.21
C ALA A 23 3.43 -17.86 7.29
N PRO A 24 3.96 -16.66 7.61
CA PRO A 24 3.12 -15.47 7.66
C PRO A 24 2.49 -15.28 6.27
N ALA A 25 1.16 -15.26 6.22
CA ALA A 25 0.46 -14.94 4.99
C ALA A 25 0.77 -13.49 4.63
N GLN A 26 1.54 -13.30 3.56
CA GLN A 26 2.10 -12.02 3.13
C GLN A 26 1.08 -11.18 2.37
N ALA A 27 0.25 -10.43 3.09
CA ALA A 27 -0.57 -9.39 2.48
C ALA A 27 0.29 -8.24 1.96
N HIS A 28 -0.21 -7.51 0.98
CA HIS A 28 0.49 -6.37 0.42
C HIS A 28 -0.51 -5.40 -0.19
N GLY A 29 -0.45 -4.14 0.24
CA GLY A 29 -1.31 -3.10 -0.29
C GLY A 29 -1.08 -1.73 0.34
N TYR A 30 -1.56 -0.70 -0.35
CA TYR A 30 -1.42 0.69 0.08
C TYR A 30 -2.54 1.56 -0.49
N VAL A 31 -2.77 2.73 0.12
CA VAL A 31 -3.71 3.72 -0.41
C VAL A 31 -3.07 4.45 -1.60
N SER A 32 -3.67 4.28 -2.77
CA SER A 32 -3.21 4.79 -4.05
C SER A 32 -3.81 6.17 -4.39
N ALA A 33 -5.05 6.44 -3.95
CA ALA A 33 -5.75 7.70 -4.16
C ALA A 33 -6.65 8.08 -2.96
N PRO A 34 -6.63 9.34 -2.49
CA PRO A 34 -5.51 10.28 -2.67
C PRO A 34 -4.18 9.62 -2.29
N PRO A 35 -3.06 9.99 -2.94
CA PRO A 35 -1.82 9.25 -2.80
C PRO A 35 -1.31 9.30 -1.35
N SER A 36 -1.05 8.13 -0.77
CA SER A 36 -0.34 8.01 0.50
C SER A 36 1.13 8.45 0.38
N ARG A 37 1.79 8.65 1.51
CA ARG A 37 3.22 8.99 1.58
C ARG A 37 4.10 7.99 0.83
N GLN A 38 3.87 6.70 1.03
CA GLN A 38 4.58 5.65 0.28
C GLN A 38 4.26 5.68 -1.23
N ALA A 39 3.03 5.99 -1.63
CA ALA A 39 2.67 6.15 -3.03
C ALA A 39 3.36 7.37 -3.66
N LEU A 40 3.47 8.49 -2.93
CA LEU A 40 4.22 9.67 -3.37
C LEU A 40 5.70 9.36 -3.57
N CYS A 41 6.29 8.59 -2.66
CA CYS A 41 7.66 8.10 -2.78
C CYS A 41 7.85 7.23 -4.03
N ALA A 42 6.99 6.25 -4.25
CA ALA A 42 7.06 5.35 -5.40
C ALA A 42 6.83 6.08 -6.74
N GLN A 43 6.03 7.15 -6.75
CA GLN A 43 5.82 8.03 -7.91
C GLN A 43 6.98 9.02 -8.15
N GLY A 44 8.01 9.03 -7.30
CA GLY A 44 9.11 9.99 -7.38
C GLY A 44 8.71 11.44 -7.09
N ARG A 45 7.55 11.66 -6.45
CA ARG A 45 7.05 13.01 -6.10
C ARG A 45 7.66 13.57 -4.83
N VAL A 46 8.26 12.70 -4.01
CA VAL A 46 9.01 13.06 -2.80
C VAL A 46 10.38 12.38 -2.89
N PRO A 47 11.49 13.14 -2.78
CA PRO A 47 12.83 12.58 -2.83
C PRO A 47 13.21 11.89 -1.52
N ASP A 48 14.34 11.18 -1.55
CA ASP A 48 15.03 10.62 -0.38
C ASP A 48 14.18 9.69 0.49
N CYS A 49 13.28 8.93 -0.13
CA CYS A 49 12.44 7.97 0.57
C CYS A 49 13.14 6.63 0.90
N GLY A 50 14.37 6.39 0.46
CA GLY A 50 15.03 5.10 0.70
C GLY A 50 14.31 3.94 0.01
N GLN A 51 14.16 2.81 0.70
CA GLN A 51 13.59 1.57 0.12
C GLN A 51 12.10 1.65 -0.20
N ILE A 52 11.31 2.42 0.56
CA ILE A 52 9.84 2.39 0.41
C ILE A 52 9.33 2.81 -0.98
N LYS A 53 10.13 3.53 -1.78
CA LYS A 53 9.78 3.87 -3.16
C LYS A 53 9.70 2.65 -4.09
N TYR A 54 10.35 1.54 -3.76
CA TYR A 54 10.34 0.32 -4.57
C TYR A 54 9.25 -0.65 -4.17
N GLU A 55 8.73 -0.52 -2.95
CA GLU A 55 7.78 -1.46 -2.36
C GLU A 55 6.70 -0.77 -1.50
N PRO A 56 5.96 0.21 -2.07
CA PRO A 56 4.95 0.96 -1.32
C PRO A 56 3.87 0.08 -0.66
N GLN A 57 3.66 -1.13 -1.19
CA GLN A 57 2.72 -2.13 -0.69
C GLN A 57 3.16 -2.86 0.60
N SER A 58 4.39 -2.67 1.07
CA SER A 58 5.01 -3.51 2.10
C SER A 58 5.04 -2.90 3.51
N VAL A 59 4.25 -1.85 3.78
CA VAL A 59 4.23 -1.20 5.11
C VAL A 59 3.36 -2.00 6.10
N GLU A 60 3.85 -3.20 6.42
CA GLU A 60 3.20 -4.19 7.29
C GLU A 60 3.74 -4.12 8.73
N GLY A 61 2.87 -4.27 9.72
CA GLY A 61 3.31 -4.45 11.10
C GLY A 61 2.20 -4.98 11.99
N PRO A 62 2.47 -5.21 13.29
CA PRO A 62 1.46 -5.67 14.23
C PRO A 62 0.22 -4.75 14.22
N LYS A 63 -0.97 -5.32 14.40
CA LYS A 63 -2.23 -4.54 14.52
C LYS A 63 -2.18 -3.55 15.69
N GLY A 64 -2.92 -2.45 15.56
CA GLY A 64 -3.13 -1.47 16.63
C GLY A 64 -2.13 -0.32 16.68
N LEU A 65 -1.16 -0.27 15.76
CA LEU A 65 -0.23 0.86 15.67
C LEU A 65 -0.92 2.13 15.15
N ARG A 66 -0.30 3.27 15.43
CA ARG A 66 -0.69 4.60 14.94
C ARG A 66 0.41 5.31 14.17
N SER A 67 1.48 4.59 13.82
CA SER A 67 2.60 5.10 13.03
C SER A 67 2.37 4.89 11.54
N CYS A 68 2.94 5.77 10.72
CA CYS A 68 2.89 5.70 9.27
C CYS A 68 3.80 4.61 8.70
N ASN A 69 4.82 4.19 9.44
CA ASN A 69 5.84 3.22 9.01
C ASN A 69 5.61 1.79 9.53
N ALA A 70 4.50 1.53 10.22
CA ALA A 70 4.20 0.24 10.86
C ALA A 70 5.27 -0.26 11.86
N GLY A 71 6.13 0.63 12.38
CA GLY A 71 7.24 0.24 13.25
C GLY A 71 8.49 -0.28 12.50
N ILE A 72 8.48 -0.27 11.17
CA ILE A 72 9.62 -0.70 10.35
C ILE A 72 10.67 0.42 10.29
N ALA A 73 11.86 0.15 10.81
CA ALA A 73 12.96 1.12 10.84
C ALA A 73 13.39 1.60 9.44
N GLN A 74 13.43 0.70 8.45
CA GLN A 74 13.80 1.05 7.07
C GLN A 74 12.79 1.98 6.36
N PHE A 75 11.57 2.10 6.90
CA PHE A 75 10.51 2.99 6.40
C PHE A 75 10.28 4.18 7.32
N ALA A 76 11.20 4.48 8.25
CA ALA A 76 11.07 5.55 9.24
C ALA A 76 10.77 6.92 8.63
N VAL A 77 11.20 7.18 7.39
CA VAL A 77 10.91 8.41 6.63
C VAL A 77 9.41 8.71 6.58
N LEU A 78 8.53 7.68 6.56
CA LEU A 78 7.09 7.87 6.51
C LEU A 78 6.53 8.55 7.77
N ASN A 79 7.22 8.44 8.91
CA ASN A 79 6.82 9.10 10.16
C ASN A 79 7.34 10.54 10.28
N ASP A 80 8.28 10.95 9.43
CA ASP A 80 8.87 12.28 9.52
C ASP A 80 7.92 13.35 8.95
N ASP A 81 7.14 13.95 9.85
CA ASP A 81 6.16 14.99 9.52
C ASP A 81 6.81 16.33 9.10
N SER A 82 8.13 16.50 9.29
CA SER A 82 8.83 17.74 8.93
C SER A 82 9.09 17.88 7.41
N ARG A 83 8.95 16.80 6.64
CA ARG A 83 9.33 16.72 5.21
C ARG A 83 8.40 17.46 4.23
N GLY A 84 7.50 18.30 4.71
CA GLY A 84 6.60 19.07 3.86
C GLY A 84 5.77 18.21 2.91
N TRP A 85 5.27 17.05 3.37
CA TRP A 85 4.55 16.09 2.53
C TRP A 85 3.43 16.75 1.71
N PRO A 86 3.39 16.52 0.37
CA PRO A 86 2.34 17.05 -0.49
C PRO A 86 0.94 16.66 -0.01
N ALA A 87 0.09 17.66 0.20
CA ALA A 87 -1.29 17.45 0.62
C ALA A 87 -2.26 17.51 -0.56
N THR A 88 -3.22 16.58 -0.62
CA THR A 88 -4.28 16.61 -1.64
C THR A 88 -5.47 17.45 -1.14
N SER A 89 -5.93 18.43 -1.91
CA SER A 89 -7.15 19.18 -1.60
C SER A 89 -8.39 18.31 -1.76
N VAL A 90 -9.23 18.26 -0.71
CA VAL A 90 -10.40 17.38 -0.65
C VAL A 90 -11.60 18.09 0.00
N GLY A 91 -12.80 17.59 -0.29
CA GLY A 91 -14.02 17.98 0.41
C GLY A 91 -14.16 17.28 1.78
N SER A 92 -15.30 17.50 2.42
CA SER A 92 -15.67 16.82 3.68
C SER A 92 -16.09 15.36 3.48
N SER A 93 -16.21 14.88 2.25
CA SER A 93 -16.40 13.46 1.92
C SER A 93 -15.26 13.05 0.99
N LEU A 94 -14.51 12.01 1.39
CA LEU A 94 -13.32 11.57 0.68
C LEU A 94 -13.39 10.08 0.38
N THR A 95 -13.18 9.72 -0.88
CA THR A 95 -12.98 8.34 -1.30
C THR A 95 -11.50 7.97 -1.26
N PHE A 96 -11.17 6.91 -0.52
CA PHE A 96 -9.86 6.28 -0.50
C PHE A 96 -9.88 5.04 -1.39
N THR A 97 -8.93 4.94 -2.31
CA THR A 97 -8.71 3.76 -3.13
C THR A 97 -7.46 3.03 -2.65
N TRP A 98 -7.63 1.76 -2.27
CA TRP A 98 -6.56 0.84 -1.98
C TRP A 98 -6.21 0.02 -3.20
N VAL A 99 -4.91 -0.23 -3.39
CA VAL A 99 -4.39 -1.24 -4.32
C VAL A 99 -3.81 -2.38 -3.49
N ASN A 100 -4.33 -3.59 -3.70
CA ASN A 100 -3.96 -4.81 -3.00
C ASN A 100 -3.17 -5.70 -3.97
N THR A 101 -1.84 -5.69 -3.87
CA THR A 101 -0.96 -6.47 -4.74
C THR A 101 -0.95 -7.95 -4.36
N ALA A 102 -1.13 -8.25 -3.07
CA ALA A 102 -1.45 -9.58 -2.55
C ALA A 102 -2.72 -9.47 -1.71
N ARG A 103 -3.80 -10.14 -2.13
CA ARG A 103 -5.13 -10.02 -1.53
C ARG A 103 -5.30 -11.04 -0.42
N HIS A 104 -5.66 -10.61 0.79
CA HIS A 104 -5.81 -11.48 1.95
C HIS A 104 -7.16 -11.31 2.62
N ALA A 105 -7.60 -12.36 3.30
CA ALA A 105 -8.81 -12.32 4.10
C ALA A 105 -8.75 -11.11 5.06
N THR A 106 -9.79 -10.28 5.06
CA THR A 106 -9.73 -8.96 5.69
C THR A 106 -10.73 -8.83 6.83
N SER A 107 -10.27 -8.39 8.00
CA SER A 107 -11.16 -8.02 9.11
C SER A 107 -11.89 -6.73 8.79
N ASN A 108 -11.15 -5.64 8.58
CA ASN A 108 -11.70 -4.31 8.28
C ASN A 108 -10.61 -3.37 7.74
N TRP A 109 -11.07 -2.21 7.28
CA TRP A 109 -10.25 -1.03 7.07
C TRP A 109 -10.69 0.05 8.05
N GLU A 110 -9.73 0.76 8.64
CA GLU A 110 -10.00 1.89 9.52
C GLU A 110 -9.32 3.16 9.01
N TYR A 111 -9.93 4.30 9.31
CA TYR A 111 -9.44 5.62 8.93
C TYR A 111 -9.40 6.52 10.17
N TRP A 112 -8.26 7.17 10.40
CA TRP A 112 -7.98 7.92 11.61
C TRP A 112 -7.42 9.30 11.33
N ILE A 113 -7.88 10.30 12.08
CA ILE A 113 -7.23 11.62 12.19
C ILE A 113 -6.77 11.77 13.65
N GLY A 114 -5.46 11.83 13.87
CA GLY A 114 -4.88 11.75 15.21
C GLY A 114 -5.36 10.47 15.92
N ASN A 115 -5.99 10.64 17.09
CA ASN A 115 -6.53 9.54 17.89
C ASN A 115 -8.02 9.25 17.63
N THR A 116 -8.65 9.94 16.67
CA THR A 116 -10.08 9.78 16.39
C THR A 116 -10.29 8.91 15.16
N ARG A 117 -11.09 7.84 15.29
CA ARG A 117 -11.51 7.02 14.14
C ARG A 117 -12.63 7.76 13.42
N VAL A 118 -12.38 8.13 12.17
CA VAL A 118 -13.33 8.85 11.31
C VAL A 118 -14.07 7.93 10.35
N GLY A 119 -13.60 6.69 10.17
CA GLY A 119 -14.28 5.69 9.34
C GLY A 119 -13.85 4.27 9.64
N VAL A 120 -14.75 3.33 9.37
CA VAL A 120 -14.48 1.89 9.39
C VAL A 120 -15.29 1.21 8.29
N VAL A 121 -14.68 0.26 7.58
CA VAL A 121 -15.33 -0.60 6.58
C VAL A 121 -15.03 -2.05 6.92
N ASN A 122 -16.07 -2.87 7.09
CA ASN A 122 -15.89 -4.29 7.42
C ASN A 122 -15.48 -5.10 6.18
N GLY A 123 -14.48 -5.97 6.34
CA GLY A 123 -14.05 -6.92 5.31
C GLY A 123 -14.72 -8.29 5.43
N ASN A 124 -15.44 -8.55 6.53
CA ASN A 124 -16.20 -9.78 6.78
C ASN A 124 -15.37 -11.08 6.66
N GLY A 125 -14.06 -11.01 6.87
CA GLY A 125 -13.14 -12.13 6.70
C GLY A 125 -12.98 -12.57 5.24
N GLN A 126 -13.46 -11.79 4.28
CA GLN A 126 -13.39 -12.12 2.86
C GLN A 126 -12.10 -11.60 2.23
N GLN A 127 -11.65 -12.25 1.17
CA GLN A 127 -10.61 -11.71 0.31
C GLN A 127 -11.18 -10.52 -0.47
N PRO A 128 -10.61 -9.31 -0.37
CA PRO A 128 -11.07 -8.14 -1.11
C PRO A 128 -10.74 -8.25 -2.59
N GLY A 129 -11.29 -7.33 -3.39
CA GLY A 129 -10.80 -7.09 -4.76
C GLY A 129 -9.35 -6.60 -4.79
N ALA A 130 -8.72 -6.65 -5.97
CA ALA A 130 -7.37 -6.10 -6.19
C ALA A 130 -7.33 -4.57 -6.02
N THR A 131 -8.47 -3.93 -6.20
CA THR A 131 -8.71 -2.52 -5.94
C THR A 131 -10.01 -2.41 -5.14
N VAL A 132 -9.99 -1.66 -4.04
CA VAL A 132 -11.20 -1.36 -3.25
C VAL A 132 -11.26 0.13 -2.95
N SER A 133 -12.47 0.69 -2.95
CA SER A 133 -12.70 2.11 -2.68
C SER A 133 -13.67 2.30 -1.54
N HIS A 134 -13.32 3.16 -0.58
CA HIS A 134 -14.12 3.46 0.60
C HIS A 134 -14.35 4.95 0.71
N THR A 135 -15.60 5.37 0.82
CA THR A 135 -15.94 6.77 1.08
C THR A 135 -16.09 6.99 2.57
N VAL A 136 -15.37 7.99 3.11
CA VAL A 136 -15.37 8.33 4.52
C VAL A 136 -15.79 9.79 4.68
N ASN A 137 -16.66 10.03 5.65
CA ASN A 137 -17.08 11.37 6.03
C ASN A 137 -16.02 11.98 6.96
N LEU A 138 -15.48 13.12 6.55
CA LEU A 138 -14.51 13.94 7.29
C LEU A 138 -15.16 15.22 7.83
N GLY A 139 -16.49 15.28 7.89
CA GLY A 139 -17.23 16.35 8.52
C GLY A 139 -16.75 16.59 9.96
N GLY A 140 -16.58 17.87 10.31
CA GLY A 140 -15.96 18.27 11.58
C GLY A 140 -14.45 18.51 11.50
N TYR A 141 -13.80 18.18 10.38
CA TYR A 141 -12.39 18.51 10.13
C TYR A 141 -12.25 19.51 8.99
N SER A 142 -11.23 20.37 9.10
CA SER A 142 -10.85 21.34 8.08
C SER A 142 -9.34 21.56 8.11
N GLY A 143 -8.80 22.22 7.08
CA GLY A 143 -7.38 22.54 7.02
C GLY A 143 -6.50 21.33 6.71
N ARG A 144 -5.20 21.45 7.00
CA ARG A 144 -4.22 20.40 6.73
C ARG A 144 -4.38 19.29 7.77
N GLN A 145 -4.68 18.08 7.30
CA GLN A 145 -4.84 16.90 8.15
C GLN A 145 -3.98 15.75 7.64
N LYS A 146 -3.53 14.91 8.57
CA LYS A 146 -2.92 13.61 8.27
C LYS A 146 -3.90 12.52 8.62
N ILE A 147 -4.24 11.71 7.63
CA ILE A 147 -5.12 10.55 7.78
C ILE A 147 -4.25 9.31 7.81
N LEU A 148 -4.44 8.46 8.82
CA LEU A 148 -3.89 7.11 8.85
C LEU A 148 -4.99 6.14 8.40
N ALA A 149 -4.76 5.47 7.28
CA ALA A 149 -5.56 4.36 6.81
C ALA A 149 -4.88 3.04 7.22
N VAL A 150 -5.65 2.14 7.83
CA VAL A 150 -5.19 0.86 8.35
C VAL A 150 -6.00 -0.25 7.70
N TRP A 151 -5.33 -1.24 7.12
CA TRP A 151 -5.96 -2.46 6.60
C TRP A 151 -5.62 -3.64 7.53
N ASN A 152 -6.62 -4.13 8.27
CA ASN A 152 -6.45 -5.21 9.24
C ASN A 152 -6.74 -6.57 8.59
N ILE A 153 -5.74 -7.45 8.55
CA ILE A 153 -5.85 -8.80 7.97
C ILE A 153 -6.57 -9.72 8.95
N SER A 154 -7.47 -10.60 8.51
CA SER A 154 -8.29 -11.39 9.43
C SER A 154 -7.59 -12.58 10.05
N ASP A 155 -6.69 -13.21 9.31
CA ASP A 155 -6.05 -14.47 9.67
C ASP A 155 -4.58 -14.32 10.11
N THR A 156 -4.10 -13.09 10.31
CA THR A 156 -2.77 -12.79 10.86
C THR A 156 -2.84 -11.79 12.01
N ALA A 157 -1.72 -11.59 12.71
CA ALA A 157 -1.59 -10.55 13.73
C ALA A 157 -1.28 -9.16 13.15
N ASN A 158 -1.17 -9.03 11.83
CA ASN A 158 -0.63 -7.86 11.16
C ASN A 158 -1.71 -6.99 10.48
N ALA A 159 -1.30 -5.77 10.14
CA ALA A 159 -2.04 -4.78 9.38
C ALA A 159 -1.11 -3.97 8.48
N PHE A 160 -1.69 -3.30 7.48
CA PHE A 160 -0.99 -2.40 6.56
C PHE A 160 -1.33 -0.95 6.86
N TYR A 161 -0.33 -0.09 6.84
CA TYR A 161 -0.44 1.30 7.30
C TYR A 161 -0.12 2.27 6.17
N SER A 162 -1.04 3.18 5.87
CA SER A 162 -0.87 4.23 4.86
C SER A 162 -1.21 5.58 5.45
N CYS A 163 -0.24 6.50 5.51
CA CYS A 163 -0.52 7.90 5.86
C CYS A 163 -0.78 8.72 4.61
N ILE A 164 -1.80 9.59 4.68
CA ILE A 164 -2.23 10.47 3.60
C ILE A 164 -2.31 11.89 4.15
N ASP A 165 -1.60 12.81 3.52
CA ASP A 165 -1.70 14.24 3.82
C ASP A 165 -2.79 14.87 2.93
N VAL A 166 -3.74 15.56 3.53
CA VAL A 166 -4.86 16.20 2.85
C VAL A 166 -5.08 17.63 3.33
N GLN A 167 -5.71 18.44 2.49
CA GLN A 167 -6.21 19.77 2.82
C GLN A 167 -7.73 19.74 2.70
N ILE A 168 -8.43 19.67 3.84
CA ILE A 168 -9.89 19.51 3.90
C ILE A 168 -10.58 20.87 3.85
N GLY A 169 -11.59 21.00 2.99
CA GLY A 169 -12.43 22.21 2.92
C GLY A 169 -11.82 23.38 2.14
N GLY A 170 -10.65 23.18 1.50
CA GLY A 170 -10.20 24.08 0.45
C GLY A 170 -11.09 23.87 -0.77
N GLY A 171 -11.98 24.83 -1.07
CA GLY A 171 -12.91 24.76 -2.21
C GLY A 171 -12.22 24.34 -3.53
N GLY A 172 -13.01 23.77 -4.45
CA GLY A 172 -12.57 23.10 -5.69
C GLY A 172 -11.83 23.94 -6.73
N GLY A 173 -10.75 24.62 -6.34
CA GLY A 173 -9.74 25.16 -7.23
C GLY A 173 -8.68 24.11 -7.58
N PRO A 174 -7.97 24.27 -8.72
CA PRO A 174 -7.03 23.28 -9.21
C PRO A 174 -5.97 22.97 -8.16
N ALA A 175 -5.52 21.71 -8.17
CA ALA A 175 -4.42 21.22 -7.34
C ALA A 175 -3.33 22.29 -7.19
N PRO A 176 -2.82 22.58 -5.99
CA PRO A 176 -1.78 23.59 -5.84
C PRO A 176 -0.62 23.24 -6.77
N THR A 177 -0.31 24.15 -7.68
CA THR A 177 0.92 24.12 -8.46
C THR A 177 2.06 23.94 -7.46
N PRO A 178 2.91 22.91 -7.62
CA PRO A 178 4.02 22.71 -6.69
C PRO A 178 4.87 23.97 -6.68
N THR A 179 5.07 24.55 -5.50
CA THR A 179 6.07 25.58 -5.27
C THR A 179 7.41 25.03 -5.75
N THR A 180 8.00 25.69 -6.74
CA THR A 180 9.33 25.37 -7.27
C THR A 180 10.37 25.49 -6.16
N SER A 181 10.74 24.36 -5.57
CA SER A 181 11.96 24.22 -4.77
C SER A 181 13.12 23.90 -5.72
N PRO A 182 14.31 24.52 -5.56
CA PRO A 182 15.36 24.49 -6.58
C PRO A 182 15.85 23.06 -6.84
N THR A 183 15.80 22.69 -8.11
CA THR A 183 16.33 21.44 -8.67
C THR A 183 17.78 21.19 -8.21
N PRO A 184 18.09 20.12 -7.45
CA PRO A 184 19.42 19.54 -7.50
C PRO A 184 19.54 18.84 -8.85
N ARG A 185 20.49 19.28 -9.67
CA ARG A 185 20.88 18.63 -10.91
C ARG A 185 21.19 17.14 -10.62
N PRO A 186 20.46 16.17 -11.19
CA PRO A 186 20.85 14.77 -11.03
C PRO A 186 22.16 14.55 -11.79
N THR A 187 23.17 14.08 -11.07
CA THR A 187 24.39 13.52 -11.66
C THR A 187 23.97 12.28 -12.46
N PRO A 188 24.26 12.19 -13.78
CA PRO A 188 23.82 11.06 -14.58
C PRO A 188 24.59 9.81 -14.18
N THR A 189 23.90 8.88 -13.50
CA THR A 189 24.36 7.49 -13.38
C THR A 189 23.75 6.72 -14.55
N THR A 190 24.61 6.15 -15.36
CA THR A 190 24.31 5.44 -16.61
C THR A 190 23.44 4.22 -16.35
N ALA A 191 22.11 4.37 -16.46
CA ALA A 191 21.18 3.25 -16.64
C ALA A 191 20.90 3.09 -18.15
N PRO A 192 20.73 1.87 -18.67
CA PRO A 192 20.51 1.66 -20.10
C PRO A 192 19.28 2.44 -20.57
N SER A 193 19.48 3.35 -21.52
CA SER A 193 18.38 4.00 -22.24
C SER A 193 17.77 2.98 -23.19
N THR A 194 16.68 2.33 -22.79
CA THR A 194 15.77 1.69 -23.75
C THR A 194 14.74 2.72 -24.17
N THR A 195 14.77 3.08 -25.45
CA THR A 195 13.72 3.77 -26.21
C THR A 195 12.32 3.34 -25.72
N PRO A 196 11.36 4.27 -25.48
CA PRO A 196 10.00 3.89 -25.13
C PRO A 196 9.41 3.02 -26.26
N ALA A 197 9.19 1.74 -25.97
CA ALA A 197 8.54 0.85 -26.93
C ALA A 197 7.05 1.22 -27.02
N PRO A 198 6.47 1.34 -28.24
CA PRO A 198 5.16 1.91 -28.42
C PRO A 198 4.05 0.94 -28.00
N GLY A 199 2.95 1.53 -27.51
CA GLY A 199 1.62 1.35 -28.08
C GLY A 199 1.04 -0.07 -28.12
N GLY A 200 -0.03 -0.26 -27.35
CA GLY A 200 -0.89 -1.42 -27.44
C GLY A 200 -1.98 -1.33 -26.38
N SER A 201 -3.00 -2.17 -26.48
CA SER A 201 -4.03 -2.21 -25.45
C SER A 201 -3.44 -2.72 -24.14
N TRP A 202 -3.89 -2.17 -23.00
CA TRP A 202 -3.51 -2.68 -21.69
C TRP A 202 -3.82 -4.18 -21.60
N THR A 203 -2.92 -4.95 -20.98
CA THR A 203 -3.03 -6.41 -20.89
C THR A 203 -2.67 -6.87 -19.49
N THR A 204 -3.53 -7.71 -18.90
CA THR A 204 -3.23 -8.39 -17.63
C THR A 204 -2.02 -9.31 -17.78
N GLY A 205 -1.21 -9.43 -16.73
CA GLY A 205 0.00 -10.26 -16.66
C GLY A 205 1.23 -9.63 -17.29
N ARG A 206 1.09 -8.51 -18.00
CA ARG A 206 2.22 -7.80 -18.61
C ARG A 206 2.97 -6.97 -17.57
N ALA A 207 4.30 -7.06 -17.59
CA ALA A 207 5.17 -6.13 -16.89
C ALA A 207 5.23 -4.80 -17.64
N TYR A 208 4.95 -3.71 -16.92
CA TYR A 208 5.02 -2.34 -17.39
C TYR A 208 6.10 -1.58 -16.63
N GLN A 209 6.87 -0.77 -17.34
CA GLN A 209 7.87 0.14 -16.80
C GLN A 209 7.29 1.55 -16.68
N VAL A 210 7.88 2.38 -15.80
CA VAL A 210 7.50 3.80 -15.71
C VAL A 210 7.71 4.47 -17.07
N GLY A 211 6.69 5.15 -17.57
CA GLY A 211 6.72 5.83 -18.87
C GLY A 211 6.08 5.05 -20.02
N ASP A 212 5.87 3.73 -19.88
CA ASP A 212 5.15 2.92 -20.89
C ASP A 212 3.78 3.53 -21.19
N GLN A 213 3.35 3.52 -22.45
CA GLN A 213 2.02 3.98 -22.84
C GLN A 213 1.15 2.83 -23.37
N VAL A 214 -0.09 2.76 -22.91
CA VAL A 214 -1.09 1.76 -23.30
C VAL A 214 -2.43 2.42 -23.64
N THR A 215 -3.26 1.74 -24.41
CA THR A 215 -4.65 2.14 -24.64
C THR A 215 -5.61 1.26 -23.83
N TYR A 216 -6.63 1.85 -23.23
CA TYR A 216 -7.70 1.10 -22.57
C TYR A 216 -9.00 1.90 -22.67
N GLY A 217 -10.09 1.26 -23.10
CA GLY A 217 -11.38 1.95 -23.28
C GLY A 217 -11.30 3.17 -24.20
N GLY A 218 -10.46 3.13 -25.24
CA GLY A 218 -10.28 4.23 -26.21
C GLY A 218 -9.45 5.41 -25.71
N ARG A 219 -8.87 5.35 -24.51
CA ARG A 219 -8.00 6.39 -23.94
C ARG A 219 -6.57 5.91 -23.82
N THR A 220 -5.61 6.83 -23.88
CA THR A 220 -4.19 6.53 -23.69
C THR A 220 -3.78 6.79 -22.24
N TYR A 221 -2.96 5.90 -21.70
CA TYR A 221 -2.45 5.99 -20.34
C TYR A 221 -0.95 5.74 -20.32
N ARG A 222 -0.24 6.53 -19.52
CA ARG A 222 1.18 6.39 -19.20
C ARG A 222 1.36 5.72 -17.85
N CYS A 223 2.18 4.68 -17.80
CA CYS A 223 2.56 4.01 -16.57
C CYS A 223 3.37 4.95 -15.66
N ARG A 224 3.00 5.01 -14.38
CA ARG A 224 3.59 5.90 -13.35
C ARG A 224 4.49 5.16 -12.38
N GLN A 225 4.26 3.85 -12.19
CA GLN A 225 5.01 2.98 -11.29
C GLN A 225 5.22 1.65 -12.01
N ALA A 226 6.46 1.15 -12.05
CA ALA A 226 6.73 -0.13 -12.68
C ALA A 226 6.00 -1.26 -11.93
N HIS A 227 5.33 -2.14 -12.66
CA HIS A 227 4.50 -3.19 -12.07
C HIS A 227 4.21 -4.31 -13.06
N THR A 228 3.78 -5.48 -12.55
CA THR A 228 3.14 -6.51 -13.38
C THR A 228 1.64 -6.35 -13.24
N ALA A 229 0.93 -6.11 -14.35
CA ALA A 229 -0.50 -5.88 -14.34
C ALA A 229 -1.25 -7.13 -13.86
N ILE A 230 -2.26 -6.94 -13.02
CA ILE A 230 -3.18 -7.99 -12.55
C ILE A 230 -4.63 -7.58 -12.85
N PRO A 231 -5.60 -8.52 -12.82
CA PRO A 231 -7.01 -8.16 -12.98
C PRO A 231 -7.42 -7.10 -11.95
N GLY A 232 -8.14 -6.05 -12.37
CA GLY A 232 -8.53 -4.92 -11.53
C GLY A 232 -7.54 -3.75 -11.52
N TRP A 233 -6.40 -3.86 -12.22
CA TRP A 233 -5.41 -2.78 -12.42
C TRP A 233 -5.49 -2.14 -13.80
N GLU A 234 -6.68 -2.18 -14.40
CA GLU A 234 -6.94 -1.47 -15.64
C GLU A 234 -6.66 0.02 -15.44
N PRO A 235 -6.14 0.74 -16.45
CA PRO A 235 -5.67 2.10 -16.29
C PRO A 235 -6.62 3.11 -15.61
N PRO A 236 -7.94 3.12 -15.88
CA PRO A 236 -8.86 4.02 -15.17
C PRO A 236 -9.05 3.68 -13.68
N ASN A 237 -8.82 2.43 -13.27
CA ASN A 237 -9.12 1.94 -11.93
C ASN A 237 -8.00 2.23 -10.92
N VAL A 238 -6.75 2.37 -11.40
CA VAL A 238 -5.56 2.54 -10.56
C VAL A 238 -4.71 3.76 -10.97
N PRO A 239 -5.18 5.00 -10.70
CA PRO A 239 -4.48 6.25 -11.09
C PRO A 239 -3.07 6.44 -10.51
N ALA A 240 -2.68 5.64 -9.52
CA ALA A 240 -1.32 5.62 -9.01
C ALA A 240 -0.35 4.85 -9.92
N LEU A 241 -0.84 3.85 -10.67
CA LEU A 241 -0.06 3.10 -11.65
C LEU A 241 -0.17 3.71 -13.05
N TRP A 242 -1.26 4.42 -13.35
CA TRP A 242 -1.53 4.97 -14.69
C TRP A 242 -1.95 6.44 -14.65
N LEU A 243 -1.42 7.24 -15.57
CA LEU A 243 -1.81 8.62 -15.83
C LEU A 243 -2.45 8.68 -17.21
N GLN A 244 -3.69 9.14 -17.33
CA GLN A 244 -4.27 9.38 -18.66
C GLN A 244 -3.50 10.50 -19.36
N VAL A 245 -3.10 10.29 -20.63
CA VAL A 245 -2.34 11.24 -21.46
C VAL A 245 -3.08 11.56 -22.75
#